data_AF-A0A959TDW5-F1
#
_entry.id   AF-A0A959TDW5-F1
#
_cell.length_a   1.000
_cell.length_b   1.000
_cell.length_c   1.000
_cell.angle_alpha   90.00
_cell.angle_beta   90.00
_cell.angle_gamma   90.00
#
_symmetry.space_group_name_H-M   'P 1'
#
loop_
_entity.id
_entity.type
_entity.pdbx_description
1 polymer ?
#
loop_
_entity_poly.entity_id
_entity_poly.type
_entity_poly.pdbx_seq_one_letter_code
_entity_poly.pdbx_strand_id
1 'polypeptide(L)'
;GTRMRFSDWLDTPSVPAAAAASASTRAASTAREEAPVKDLIDRFIQSQTPPPTPKATFYKPQEAAKRSLADDAGLVTETLAKLYAAQGNTSKAIDAYDRLALKHPEKSSYFAALAKALEDKTSN
;
A
#
# COMPACT_ATOMS: atom_id res chain seq x y z
N GLY A 1 -35.01 9.07 -5.60
CA GLY A 1 -34.06 8.58 -6.61
C GLY A 1 -33.82 7.10 -6.37
N THR A 2 -34.28 6.23 -7.27
CA THR A 2 -34.18 4.78 -7.11
C THR A 2 -32.79 4.32 -7.50
N ARG A 3 -32.04 3.78 -6.54
CA ARG A 3 -30.73 3.16 -6.75
C ARG A 3 -30.94 1.82 -7.44
N MET A 4 -30.39 1.67 -8.65
CA MET A 4 -30.32 0.40 -9.37
C MET A 4 -29.68 -0.67 -8.49
N ARG A 5 -30.26 -1.87 -8.45
CA ARG A 5 -29.74 -2.98 -7.65
C ARG A 5 -28.72 -3.77 -8.46
N PHE A 6 -27.78 -4.37 -7.75
CA PHE A 6 -26.68 -5.15 -8.32
C PHE A 6 -27.15 -6.28 -9.26
N SER A 7 -28.35 -6.81 -9.05
CA SER A 7 -28.96 -7.81 -9.92
C SER A 7 -29.28 -7.28 -11.32
N ASP A 8 -29.68 -6.02 -11.45
CA ASP A 8 -29.99 -5.39 -12.75
C ASP A 8 -28.72 -5.11 -13.58
N TRP A 9 -27.55 -5.12 -12.93
CA TRP A 9 -26.25 -4.98 -13.59
C TRP A 9 -25.73 -6.32 -14.15
N LEU A 10 -26.09 -7.44 -13.52
CA LEU A 10 -25.62 -8.76 -13.92
C LEU A 10 -26.32 -9.33 -15.16
N ASP A 11 -27.43 -8.72 -15.59
CA ASP A 11 -28.29 -9.23 -16.66
C ASP A 11 -28.12 -8.48 -18.00
N THR A 12 -27.05 -7.68 -18.19
CA THR A 12 -26.80 -7.09 -19.50
C THR A 12 -26.37 -8.18 -20.50
N PRO A 13 -27.17 -8.49 -21.53
CA PRO A 13 -26.75 -9.45 -22.54
C PRO A 13 -25.60 -8.82 -23.35
N SER A 14 -24.49 -9.54 -23.37
CA SER A 14 -23.38 -9.38 -24.31
C SER A 14 -23.93 -9.24 -25.74
N VAL A 15 -23.74 -8.08 -26.35
CA VAL A 15 -24.02 -7.88 -27.77
C VAL A 15 -22.82 -8.40 -28.56
N PRO A 16 -22.97 -9.43 -29.42
CA PRO A 16 -21.92 -9.81 -30.33
C PRO A 16 -21.95 -8.95 -31.61
N ALA A 17 -20.74 -8.59 -32.04
CA ALA A 17 -20.28 -8.53 -33.43
C ALA A 17 -21.27 -8.04 -34.52
N ALA A 18 -20.98 -6.87 -35.12
CA ALA A 18 -20.75 -6.75 -36.56
C ALA A 18 -20.62 -5.28 -37.00
N ALA A 19 -19.88 -5.07 -38.10
CA ALA A 19 -19.85 -3.90 -38.97
C ALA A 19 -18.88 -2.76 -38.61
N ALA A 20 -17.62 -2.93 -39.03
CA ALA A 20 -16.96 -1.95 -39.90
C ALA A 20 -15.68 -2.55 -40.51
N ALA A 21 -15.85 -3.28 -41.60
CA ALA A 21 -14.80 -3.47 -42.58
C ALA A 21 -14.54 -2.13 -43.29
N SER A 22 -13.28 -1.72 -43.38
CA SER A 22 -12.77 -1.11 -44.62
C SER A 22 -11.27 -1.28 -44.67
N ALA A 23 -10.85 -2.20 -45.54
CA ALA A 23 -9.55 -2.13 -46.15
C ALA A 23 -9.38 -0.74 -46.80
N SER A 24 -8.21 -0.11 -46.63
CA SER A 24 -7.71 0.85 -47.59
C SER A 24 -6.30 0.44 -47.99
N THR A 25 -6.23 -0.05 -49.22
CA THR A 25 -5.03 -0.41 -49.95
C THR A 25 -4.18 0.84 -50.21
N ARG A 26 -2.88 0.57 -50.42
CA ARG A 26 -2.05 1.11 -51.51
C ARG A 26 -1.06 2.23 -51.17
N ALA A 27 0.18 1.75 -51.06
CA ALA A 27 1.37 2.17 -51.79
C ALA A 27 1.87 3.63 -51.68
N ALA A 28 3.09 3.70 -51.14
CA ALA A 28 4.23 4.42 -51.72
C ALA A 28 3.97 5.85 -52.21
N SER A 29 4.35 6.81 -51.38
CA SER A 29 4.92 8.07 -51.87
C SER A 29 6.41 8.10 -51.51
N THR A 30 7.17 8.22 -52.58
CA THR A 30 8.62 8.25 -52.71
C THR A 30 9.28 9.43 -52.02
N ALA A 31 10.43 9.14 -51.39
CA ALA A 31 11.61 9.99 -51.23
C ALA A 31 11.38 11.49 -50.96
N ARG A 32 11.42 11.86 -49.67
CA ARG A 32 11.61 13.25 -49.23
C ARG A 32 12.66 13.28 -48.12
N GLU A 33 13.67 14.12 -48.31
CA GLU A 33 14.74 14.53 -47.38
C GLU A 33 14.74 13.89 -45.99
N GLU A 34 15.79 13.11 -45.69
CA GLU A 34 15.94 12.40 -44.42
C GLU A 34 16.31 13.26 -43.20
N ALA A 35 16.56 14.57 -43.36
CA ALA A 35 16.95 15.46 -42.27
C ALA A 35 15.77 15.99 -41.43
N PRO A 36 14.69 16.58 -42.00
CA PRO A 36 13.64 17.23 -41.21
C PRO A 36 12.73 16.27 -40.44
N VAL A 37 12.60 15.01 -40.89
CA VAL A 37 11.73 14.02 -40.24
C VAL A 37 12.37 13.49 -38.96
N LYS A 38 13.70 13.28 -38.96
CA LYS A 38 14.45 12.79 -37.81
C LYS A 38 14.40 13.82 -36.67
N ASP A 39 14.65 15.08 -36.98
CA ASP A 39 14.58 16.18 -36.01
C ASP A 39 13.18 16.35 -35.39
N LEU A 40 12.13 16.13 -36.19
CA LEU A 40 10.75 16.19 -35.72
C LEU A 40 10.41 15.01 -34.80
N ILE A 41 10.91 13.82 -35.11
CA ILE A 41 10.78 12.62 -34.26
C ILE A 41 11.53 12.83 -32.94
N ASP A 42 12.76 13.34 -32.99
CA ASP A 42 13.59 13.57 -31.80
C ASP A 42 12.96 14.62 -30.87
N ARG A 43 12.47 15.73 -31.42
CA ARG A 43 11.74 16.76 -30.67
C ARG A 43 10.45 16.21 -30.07
N PHE A 44 9.75 15.34 -30.78
CA PHE A 44 8.53 14.70 -30.29
C PHE A 44 8.83 13.77 -29.11
N ILE A 45 9.85 12.92 -29.22
CA ILE A 45 10.29 12.02 -28.15
C ILE A 45 10.73 12.84 -26.92
N GLN A 46 11.47 13.93 -27.09
CA GLN A 46 11.93 14.78 -25.99
C GLN A 46 10.80 15.57 -25.30
N SER A 47 9.78 16.01 -26.06
CA SER A 47 8.71 16.87 -25.51
C SER A 47 7.56 16.10 -24.87
N GLN A 48 7.35 14.83 -25.22
CA GLN A 48 6.18 14.06 -24.77
C GLN A 48 6.50 12.83 -23.93
N THR A 49 7.77 12.52 -23.64
CA THR A 49 8.10 11.40 -22.75
C THR A 49 7.96 11.83 -21.29
N PRO A 50 7.02 11.24 -20.52
CA PRO A 50 6.99 11.43 -19.08
C PRO A 50 8.32 10.91 -18.48
N PRO A 51 8.80 11.49 -17.37
CA PRO A 51 9.95 10.93 -16.67
C PRO A 51 9.68 9.45 -16.34
N PRO A 52 10.68 8.57 -16.47
CA PRO A 52 10.49 7.15 -16.17
C PRO A 52 10.04 7.01 -14.72
N THR A 53 8.83 6.50 -14.50
CA THR A 53 8.36 6.16 -13.16
C THR A 53 9.19 4.99 -12.64
N PRO A 54 9.58 4.99 -11.35
CA PRO A 54 10.26 3.83 -10.78
C PRO A 54 9.40 2.59 -10.98
N LYS A 55 9.98 1.57 -11.63
CA LYS A 55 9.29 0.29 -11.81
C LYS A 55 9.04 -0.30 -10.43
N ALA A 56 7.81 -0.76 -10.18
CA ALA A 56 7.51 -1.48 -8.94
C ALA A 56 8.50 -2.64 -8.79
N THR A 57 9.16 -2.70 -7.62
CA THR A 57 10.05 -3.81 -7.30
C THR A 57 9.25 -5.10 -7.33
N PHE A 58 9.81 -6.16 -7.93
CA PHE A 58 9.18 -7.48 -7.97
C PHE A 58 8.83 -7.93 -6.54
N TYR A 59 7.61 -8.44 -6.34
CA TYR A 59 7.18 -8.93 -5.04
C TYR A 59 8.06 -10.09 -4.60
N LYS A 60 8.72 -9.93 -3.44
CA LYS A 60 9.56 -10.97 -2.84
C LYS A 60 8.84 -11.52 -1.60
N PRO A 61 8.28 -12.74 -1.67
CA PRO A 61 7.56 -13.35 -0.55
C PRO A 61 8.38 -13.40 0.75
N GLN A 62 9.69 -13.62 0.64
CA GLN A 62 10.59 -13.65 1.79
C GLN A 62 10.73 -12.30 2.50
N GLU A 63 10.73 -11.18 1.77
CA GLU A 63 10.81 -9.84 2.36
C GLU A 63 9.48 -9.44 3.00
N ALA A 64 8.36 -9.83 2.39
CA ALA A 64 7.03 -9.64 2.95
C ALA A 64 6.86 -10.43 4.26
N ALA A 65 7.26 -11.70 4.29
CA ALA A 65 7.21 -12.53 5.50
C ALA A 65 8.03 -11.93 6.66
N LYS A 66 9.23 -11.39 6.38
CA LYS A 66 10.05 -10.69 7.38
C LYS A 66 9.36 -9.44 7.92
N ARG A 67 8.69 -8.66 7.06
CA ARG A 67 7.91 -7.49 7.50
C ARG A 67 6.74 -7.88 8.39
N SER A 68 6.06 -9.00 8.11
CA SER A 68 4.95 -9.49 8.95
C SER A 68 5.37 -9.93 10.35
N LEU A 69 6.64 -10.30 10.54
CA LEU A 69 7.19 -10.65 11.86
C LEU A 69 7.60 -9.43 12.68
N ALA A 70 7.72 -8.26 12.04
CA ALA A 70 8.02 -7.03 12.75
C ALA A 70 6.78 -6.59 13.52
N ASP A 71 6.84 -6.66 14.85
CA ASP A 71 5.86 -5.99 15.70
C ASP A 71 5.96 -4.49 15.42
N ASP A 72 4.92 -3.91 14.83
CA ASP A 72 4.87 -2.47 14.55
C ASP A 72 4.81 -1.71 15.88
N ALA A 73 5.96 -1.22 16.31
CA ALA A 73 6.15 -0.53 17.57
C ALA A 73 5.34 0.79 17.67
N GLY A 74 4.71 1.23 16.57
CA GLY A 74 3.87 2.43 16.53
C GLY A 74 2.51 2.27 17.23
N LEU A 75 1.88 1.10 17.12
CA LEU A 75 0.54 0.86 17.66
C LEU A 75 0.63 0.22 19.06
N VAL A 76 0.53 1.08 20.09
CA VAL A 76 0.50 0.64 21.49
C VAL A 76 -0.81 1.09 22.12
N THR A 77 -1.51 0.15 22.75
CA THR A 77 -2.79 0.38 23.44
C THR A 77 -2.80 -0.35 24.78
N GLU A 78 -3.63 0.11 25.72
CA GLU A 78 -3.75 -0.52 27.04
C GLU A 78 -4.18 -1.99 26.94
N THR A 79 -5.13 -2.30 26.05
CA THR A 79 -5.58 -3.69 25.81
C THR A 79 -4.45 -4.58 25.31
N LEU A 80 -3.59 -4.06 24.44
CA LEU A 80 -2.42 -4.79 23.94
C LEU A 80 -1.40 -5.06 25.07
N ALA A 81 -1.13 -4.07 25.92
CA ALA A 81 -0.24 -4.23 27.08
C ALA A 81 -0.76 -5.32 28.05
N LYS A 82 -2.08 -5.31 28.32
CA LYS A 82 -2.73 -6.36 29.14
C LYS A 82 -2.63 -7.73 28.49
N LEU A 83 -2.79 -7.83 27.17
CA LEU A 83 -2.65 -9.08 26.44
C LEU A 83 -1.23 -9.63 26.53
N TYR A 84 -0.20 -8.79 26.37
CA TYR A 84 1.19 -9.22 26.55
C TYR A 84 1.45 -9.75 27.97
N ALA A 85 0.95 -9.06 29.00
CA ALA A 85 1.07 -9.52 30.37
C ALA A 85 0.35 -10.88 30.59
N ALA A 86 -0.85 -11.06 30.02
CA ALA A 86 -1.59 -12.31 30.09
C ALA A 86 -0.90 -13.47 29.36
N GLN A 87 -0.17 -13.17 28.28
CA GLN A 87 0.66 -14.13 27.56
C GLN A 87 1.99 -14.44 28.27
N GLY A 88 2.28 -13.79 29.40
CA GLY A 88 3.54 -13.93 30.13
C GLY A 88 4.70 -13.14 29.51
N ASN A 89 4.47 -12.32 28.49
CA ASN A 89 5.49 -11.47 27.89
C ASN A 89 5.60 -10.15 28.65
N THR A 90 6.23 -10.22 29.82
CA THR A 90 6.32 -9.10 30.78
C THR A 90 7.16 -7.95 30.24
N SER A 91 8.28 -8.22 29.57
CA SER A 91 9.11 -7.16 28.96
C SER A 91 8.33 -6.32 27.95
N LYS A 92 7.58 -6.96 27.03
CA LYS A 92 6.75 -6.22 26.07
C LYS A 92 5.59 -5.48 26.73
N ALA A 93 5.05 -6.02 27.82
CA ALA A 93 3.98 -5.36 28.56
C ALA A 93 4.47 -4.10 29.28
N ILE A 94 5.66 -4.15 29.90
CA ILE A 94 6.31 -3.00 30.55
C ILE A 94 6.60 -1.91 29.50
N ASP A 95 7.26 -2.27 28.40
CA ASP A 95 7.57 -1.33 27.30
C ASP A 95 6.30 -0.67 26.75
N ALA A 96 5.20 -1.41 26.67
CA ALA A 96 3.92 -0.88 26.21
C ALA A 96 3.33 0.13 27.21
N TYR A 97 3.37 -0.16 28.52
CA TYR A 97 2.91 0.77 29.55
C TYR A 97 3.76 2.04 29.61
N ASP A 98 5.08 1.93 29.47
CA ASP A 98 5.97 3.10 29.43
C ASP A 98 5.66 4.01 28.25
N ARG A 99 5.46 3.42 27.06
CA ARG A 99 5.03 4.17 25.86
C ARG A 99 3.66 4.82 26.04
N LEU A 100 2.73 4.17 26.73
CA LEU A 100 1.43 4.75 27.05
C LEU A 100 1.55 5.91 28.03
N ALA A 101 2.43 5.82 29.02
CA ALA A 101 2.71 6.90 29.96
C ALA A 101 3.24 8.16 29.25
N LEU A 102 4.08 7.98 28.22
CA LEU A 102 4.60 9.07 27.39
C LEU A 102 3.54 9.66 26.44
N LYS A 103 2.64 8.82 25.91
CA LYS A 103 1.54 9.27 25.02
C LYS A 103 0.40 9.96 25.77
N HIS A 104 0.16 9.57 27.02
CA HIS A 104 -0.96 10.00 27.85
C HIS A 104 -0.47 10.54 29.21
N PRO A 105 0.12 11.75 29.24
CA PRO A 105 0.71 12.30 30.46
C PRO A 105 -0.30 12.42 31.61
N GLU A 106 -1.58 12.63 31.32
CA GLU A 106 -2.67 12.70 32.29
C GLU A 106 -2.91 11.38 33.04
N LYS A 107 -2.49 10.25 32.45
CA LYS A 107 -2.56 8.90 33.04
C LYS A 107 -1.17 8.31 33.30
N SER A 108 -0.10 9.11 33.22
CA SER A 108 1.27 8.63 33.34
C SER A 108 1.52 7.84 34.63
N SER A 109 1.05 8.34 35.77
CA SER A 109 1.18 7.67 37.07
C SER A 109 0.45 6.32 37.12
N TYR A 110 -0.70 6.20 36.46
CA TYR A 110 -1.46 4.96 36.36
C TYR A 110 -0.68 3.90 35.58
N PHE A 111 -0.14 4.26 34.41
CA PHE A 111 0.64 3.32 33.59
C PHE A 111 1.97 2.93 34.26
N ALA A 112 2.66 3.88 34.91
CA ALA A 112 3.87 3.60 35.67
C ALA A 112 3.61 2.62 36.83
N ALA A 113 2.47 2.74 37.51
CA ALA A 113 2.08 1.79 38.56
C ALA A 113 1.84 0.37 38.01
N LEU A 114 1.24 0.25 36.82
CA LEU A 114 1.03 -1.04 36.16
C LEU A 114 2.35 -1.69 35.74
N ALA A 115 3.28 -0.91 35.17
CA ALA A 115 4.62 -1.38 34.82
C ALA A 115 5.35 -1.92 36.06
N LYS A 116 5.39 -1.13 37.13
CA LYS A 116 6.01 -1.52 38.40
C LYS A 116 5.41 -2.81 39.00
N ALA A 117 4.08 -2.94 38.98
CA ALA A 117 3.42 -4.14 39.46
C ALA A 117 3.81 -5.40 38.67
N LEU A 118 4.12 -5.27 37.38
CA LEU A 118 4.63 -6.38 36.57
C LEU A 118 6.08 -6.72 36.92
N GLU A 119 6.94 -5.72 37.14
CA GLU A 119 8.33 -5.92 37.57
C GLU A 119 8.38 -6.70 38.89
N ASP A 120 7.63 -6.23 39.89
CA ASP A 120 7.54 -6.86 41.22
C ASP A 120 7.05 -8.32 41.12
N LYS A 121 6.09 -8.58 40.23
CA LYS A 121 5.56 -9.94 39.99
C LYS A 121 6.55 -10.86 39.30
N THR A 122 7.44 -10.34 38.47
CA THR A 122 8.48 -11.15 37.81
C THR A 122 9.71 -11.39 38.67
N SER A 123 9.94 -10.55 39.68
CA SER A 123 11.11 -10.64 40.56
C SER A 123 10.90 -11.60 41.76
N ASN A 124 9.74 -12.24 41.88
CA ASN A 124 9.36 -13.14 42.97
C ASN A 124 9.05 -14.54 42.42
#